data_AF-A0A7W1YT11-F1
#
_entry.id   AF-A0A7W1YT11-F1
#
_cell.length_a   1.000
_cell.length_b   1.000
_cell.length_c   1.000
_cell.angle_alpha   90.00
_cell.angle_beta   90.00
_cell.angle_gamma   90.00
#
_symmetry.space_group_name_H-M   'P 1'
#
loop_
_entity.id
_entity.type
_entity.pdbx_description
1 polymer ?
#
loop_
_entity_poly.entity_id
_entity_poly.type
_entity_poly.pdbx_seq_one_letter_code
_entity_poly.pdbx_strand_id
1 'polypeptide(L)'
;MSQPPVYRPVERFWPYADLSENPSDEELAALDPDLRAALLGAPPRPFSLTVVFPRFDGENYARAVEIARGSSDYREMGEGPCFRHRARFYSNEAARLHDLFVLVDPVPGTDVLLDDRPVPYTRDLWLPLVWFLLR
;
A
#
# COMPACT_ATOMS: atom_id res chain seq x y z
N MET A 1 27.56 62.44 20.88
CA MET A 1 26.51 62.44 19.84
C MET A 1 26.70 61.18 19.01
N SER A 2 26.02 60.08 19.34
CA SER A 2 26.12 58.83 18.57
C SER A 2 25.13 58.86 17.42
N GLN A 3 25.62 58.76 16.19
CA GLN A 3 24.77 58.53 15.02
C GLN A 3 24.17 57.12 15.09
N PRO A 4 22.87 56.93 14.81
CA PRO A 4 22.29 55.59 14.72
C PRO A 4 22.85 54.86 13.47
N PRO A 5 23.01 53.54 13.52
CA PRO A 5 23.54 52.76 12.40
C PRO A 5 22.59 52.83 11.18
N VAL A 6 23.17 53.01 9.99
CA VAL A 6 22.49 53.21 8.70
C VAL A 6 21.86 51.92 8.15
N TYR A 7 22.14 50.77 8.75
CA TYR A 7 21.66 49.47 8.28
C TYR A 7 20.45 48.99 9.08
N ARG A 8 19.29 48.95 8.43
CA ARG A 8 18.07 48.31 8.93
C ARG A 8 17.97 46.93 8.26
N PRO A 9 18.02 45.81 8.99
CA PRO A 9 17.84 44.49 8.40
C PRO A 9 16.48 44.43 7.70
N VAL A 10 16.44 43.91 6.48
CA VAL A 10 15.20 43.74 5.73
C VAL A 10 14.31 42.77 6.53
N GLU A 11 13.09 43.16 6.91
CA GLU A 11 12.17 42.34 7.72
C GLU A 11 11.79 40.99 7.04
N ARG A 12 12.13 40.81 5.76
CA ARG A 12 11.92 39.57 5.00
C ARG A 12 13.25 38.93 4.62
N PHE A 13 13.75 38.10 5.53
CA PHE A 13 14.94 37.28 5.31
C PHE A 13 14.64 35.87 4.79
N TRP A 14 13.36 35.49 4.68
CA TRP A 14 12.99 34.11 4.34
C TRP A 14 12.55 33.97 2.87
N PRO A 15 13.20 33.12 2.06
CA PRO A 15 12.80 32.86 0.67
C PRO A 15 11.45 32.16 0.53
N TYR A 16 10.82 31.78 1.65
CA TYR A 16 9.49 31.15 1.72
C TYR A 16 8.39 32.14 2.13
N ALA A 17 8.68 33.44 2.22
CA ALA A 17 7.70 34.45 2.65
C ALA A 17 6.47 34.56 1.73
N ASP A 18 6.61 34.11 0.48
CA ASP A 18 5.52 34.08 -0.51
C ASP A 18 4.92 32.67 -0.68
N LEU A 19 5.39 31.68 0.10
CA LEU A 19 4.81 30.34 0.11
C LEU A 19 3.54 30.35 0.97
N SER A 20 2.46 29.78 0.46
CA SER A 20 1.24 29.59 1.25
C SER A 20 1.54 28.73 2.48
N GLU A 21 1.09 29.16 3.66
CA GLU A 21 1.19 28.36 4.89
C GLU A 21 0.34 27.09 4.81
N ASN A 22 -0.71 27.08 3.99
CA ASN A 22 -1.53 25.90 3.74
C ASN A 22 -1.13 25.24 2.42
N PRO A 23 -0.82 23.93 2.41
CA PRO A 23 -0.57 23.20 1.18
C PRO A 23 -1.83 23.17 0.31
N SER A 24 -1.64 23.21 -1.01
CA SER A 24 -2.73 23.08 -1.97
C SER A 24 -3.24 21.64 -2.05
N ASP A 25 -4.46 21.45 -2.57
CA ASP A 25 -5.05 20.12 -2.77
C ASP A 25 -4.21 19.23 -3.70
N GLU A 26 -3.55 19.82 -4.70
CA GLU A 26 -2.66 19.12 -5.63
C GLU A 26 -1.39 18.62 -4.93
N GLU A 27 -0.76 19.46 -4.10
CA GLU A 27 0.40 19.08 -3.29
C GLU A 27 0.05 18.00 -2.27
N LEU A 28 -1.14 18.09 -1.65
CA LEU A 28 -1.64 17.06 -0.74
C LEU A 28 -1.94 15.74 -1.45
N ALA A 29 -2.37 15.77 -2.72
CA ALA A 29 -2.61 14.57 -3.52
C ALA A 29 -1.30 13.90 -3.98
N ALA A 30 -0.23 14.68 -4.15
CA ALA A 30 1.10 14.18 -4.52
C ALA A 30 1.86 13.51 -3.36
N LEU A 31 1.40 13.67 -2.12
CA LEU A 31 2.01 13.02 -0.96
C LEU A 31 1.94 11.50 -1.07
N ASP A 32 2.99 10.84 -0.57
CA ASP A 32 2.95 9.41 -0.33
C ASP A 32 1.72 9.06 0.55
N PRO A 33 0.94 8.02 0.19
CA PRO A 33 -0.28 7.67 0.91
C PRO A 33 -0.11 7.43 2.41
N ASP A 34 1.03 6.87 2.83
CA ASP A 34 1.30 6.57 4.23
C ASP A 34 1.67 7.87 4.98
N LEU A 35 2.43 8.75 4.34
CA LEU A 35 2.75 10.08 4.87
C LEU A 35 1.50 10.95 5.02
N ARG A 36 0.62 10.95 4.01
CA ARG A 36 -0.66 11.68 4.05
C ARG A 36 -1.55 11.18 5.19
N ALA A 37 -1.61 9.87 5.41
CA ALA A 37 -2.37 9.28 6.50
C ALA A 37 -1.81 9.66 7.88
N ALA A 38 -0.48 9.73 8.03
CA ALA A 38 0.16 10.15 9.28
C ALA A 38 -0.10 11.62 9.62
N LEU A 39 -0.14 12.50 8.61
CA LEU A 39 -0.30 13.95 8.79
C LEU A 39 -1.77 14.39 8.94
N LEU A 40 -2.68 13.80 8.15
CA LEU A 40 -4.07 14.28 8.02
C LEU A 40 -5.12 13.24 8.45
N GLY A 41 -4.69 12.04 8.86
CA GLY A 41 -5.57 10.91 9.05
C GLY A 41 -5.90 10.20 7.73
N ALA A 42 -6.19 8.90 7.82
CA ALA A 42 -6.59 8.12 6.66
C ALA A 42 -8.05 8.41 6.31
N PRO A 43 -8.38 8.81 5.06
CA PRO A 43 -9.76 8.79 4.61
C PRO A 43 -10.29 7.34 4.72
N PRO A 44 -11.59 7.12 4.91
CA PRO A 44 -12.16 5.77 4.94
C PRO A 44 -11.85 5.10 3.61
N ARG A 45 -10.92 4.14 3.64
CA ARG A 45 -10.56 3.30 2.50
C ARG A 45 -11.25 1.95 2.68
N PRO A 46 -11.71 1.31 1.60
CA PRO A 46 -12.04 -0.10 1.65
C PRO A 46 -10.82 -0.86 2.17
N PHE A 47 -11.05 -1.79 3.10
CA PHE A 47 -9.98 -2.70 3.51
C PHE A 47 -9.51 -3.51 2.30
N SER A 48 -8.26 -3.95 2.37
CA SER A 48 -7.61 -4.73 1.32
C SER A 48 -7.03 -6.01 1.88
N LEU A 49 -7.00 -7.04 1.04
CA LEU A 49 -6.34 -8.31 1.33
C LEU A 49 -5.18 -8.48 0.37
N THR A 50 -4.00 -8.72 0.93
CA THR A 50 -2.77 -8.90 0.16
C THR A 50 -2.31 -10.34 0.30
N VAL A 51 -2.17 -11.04 -0.82
CA VAL A 51 -1.59 -12.39 -0.87
C VAL A 51 -0.11 -12.27 -1.23
N VAL A 52 0.75 -12.86 -0.41
CA VAL A 52 2.19 -12.90 -0.59
C VAL A 52 2.61 -14.35 -0.76
N PHE A 53 3.31 -14.71 -1.84
CA PHE A 53 3.73 -16.09 -2.08
C PHE A 53 5.09 -16.16 -2.80
N PRO A 54 5.90 -17.21 -2.57
CA PRO A 54 7.20 -17.37 -3.23
C PRO A 54 7.03 -17.89 -4.67
N ARG A 55 8.16 -18.07 -5.37
CA ARG A 55 8.17 -18.96 -6.54
C ARG A 55 7.94 -20.40 -6.07
N PHE A 56 7.22 -21.18 -6.87
CA PHE A 56 6.97 -22.60 -6.60
C PHE A 56 6.91 -23.39 -7.91
N ASP A 57 7.17 -24.69 -7.81
CA ASP A 57 7.12 -25.60 -8.95
C ASP A 57 5.70 -26.08 -9.23
N GLY A 58 5.38 -26.30 -10.51
CA GLY A 58 4.11 -26.89 -10.96
C GLY A 58 3.34 -26.02 -11.96
N GLU A 59 2.33 -26.63 -12.58
CA GLU A 59 1.53 -26.02 -13.64
C GLU A 59 0.72 -24.80 -13.16
N ASN A 60 0.43 -24.75 -11.86
CA ASN A 60 -0.34 -23.67 -11.23
C ASN A 60 0.46 -22.37 -11.08
N TYR A 61 1.81 -22.40 -11.15
CA TYR A 61 2.62 -21.20 -10.90
C TYR A 61 2.36 -20.10 -11.92
N ALA A 62 2.39 -20.44 -13.22
CA ALA A 62 2.15 -19.47 -14.29
C ALA A 62 0.74 -18.84 -14.15
N ARG A 63 -0.26 -19.65 -13.81
CA ARG A 63 -1.63 -19.19 -13.61
C ARG A 63 -1.78 -18.30 -12.38
N ALA A 64 -1.12 -18.64 -11.27
CA ALA A 64 -1.14 -17.82 -10.06
C ALA A 64 -0.51 -16.43 -10.33
N VAL A 65 0.62 -16.38 -11.04
CA VAL A 65 1.27 -15.10 -11.40
C VAL A 65 0.41 -14.27 -12.34
N GLU A 66 -0.29 -14.91 -13.29
CA GLU A 66 -1.23 -14.22 -14.19
C GLU A 66 -2.36 -13.55 -13.40
N ILE A 67 -3.00 -14.28 -12.48
CA ILE A 67 -4.08 -13.72 -11.64
C ILE A 67 -3.52 -12.61 -10.73
N ALA A 68 -2.35 -12.83 -10.13
CA ALA A 68 -1.69 -11.85 -9.28
C ALA A 68 -1.39 -10.53 -10.00
N ARG A 69 -0.94 -10.57 -11.27
CA ARG A 69 -0.68 -9.38 -12.10
C ARG A 69 -1.96 -8.62 -12.46
N GLY A 70 -3.12 -9.30 -12.45
CA GLY A 70 -4.43 -8.69 -12.63
C GLY A 70 -5.04 -8.10 -11.36
N SER A 71 -4.31 -8.05 -10.25
CA SER A 71 -4.77 -7.45 -8.98
C SER A 71 -4.67 -5.91 -9.00
N SER A 72 -5.24 -5.25 -8.00
CA SER A 72 -5.20 -3.79 -7.87
C SER A 72 -3.79 -3.23 -7.65
N ASP A 73 -2.90 -3.99 -7.00
CA ASP A 73 -1.48 -3.66 -6.88
C ASP A 73 -0.66 -4.95 -6.83
N TYR A 74 0.23 -5.10 -7.80
CA TYR A 74 1.14 -6.24 -7.93
C TYR A 74 2.58 -5.79 -7.84
N ARG A 75 3.37 -6.45 -6.98
CA ARG A 75 4.80 -6.19 -6.82
C ARG A 75 5.57 -7.49 -6.67
N GLU A 76 6.79 -7.48 -7.18
CA GLU A 76 7.79 -8.51 -6.91
C GLU A 76 8.79 -7.91 -5.91
N MET A 77 9.04 -8.62 -4.82
CA MET A 77 9.92 -8.16 -3.75
C MET A 77 11.00 -9.19 -3.44
N GLY A 78 12.21 -8.72 -3.14
CA GLY A 78 13.33 -9.58 -2.78
C GLY A 78 13.94 -10.35 -3.96
N GLU A 79 14.97 -11.12 -3.68
CA GLU A 79 15.72 -11.90 -4.67
C GLU A 79 15.99 -13.32 -4.18
N GLY A 80 16.20 -14.25 -5.11
CA GLY A 80 16.52 -15.64 -4.81
C GLY A 80 15.49 -16.30 -3.86
N PRO A 81 15.92 -16.89 -2.73
CA PRO A 81 15.02 -17.53 -1.76
C PRO A 81 14.04 -16.56 -1.07
N CYS A 82 14.39 -15.28 -0.99
CA CYS A 82 13.56 -14.23 -0.38
C CYS A 82 12.59 -13.59 -1.38
N PHE A 83 12.60 -14.03 -2.65
CA PHE A 83 11.69 -13.50 -3.66
C PHE A 83 10.24 -13.81 -3.30
N ARG A 84 9.37 -12.80 -3.39
CA ARG A 84 7.93 -12.89 -3.14
C ARG A 84 7.15 -12.13 -4.20
N HIS A 85 6.08 -12.76 -4.67
CA HIS A 85 4.97 -12.07 -5.34
C HIS A 85 4.07 -11.49 -4.27
N ARG A 86 3.66 -10.23 -4.44
CA ARG A 86 2.71 -9.53 -3.57
C ARG A 86 1.56 -9.01 -4.44
N ALA A 87 0.35 -9.46 -4.18
CA ALA A 87 -0.85 -9.08 -4.93
C ALA A 87 -1.95 -8.61 -3.98
N ARG A 88 -2.41 -7.36 -4.16
CA ARG A 88 -3.44 -6.72 -3.33
C ARG A 88 -4.79 -6.70 -4.03
N PHE A 89 -5.83 -7.09 -3.30
CA PHE A 89 -7.20 -7.14 -3.75
C PHE A 89 -8.11 -6.31 -2.83
N TYR A 90 -9.12 -5.69 -3.42
CA TYR A 90 -10.23 -5.07 -2.68
C TYR A 90 -11.45 -6.00 -2.65
N SER A 91 -12.44 -5.68 -1.81
CA SER A 91 -13.64 -6.50 -1.62
C SER A 91 -14.44 -6.77 -2.90
N ASN A 92 -14.41 -5.87 -3.88
CA ASN A 92 -15.03 -6.05 -5.19
C ASN A 92 -14.28 -7.05 -6.10
N GLU A 93 -13.08 -7.46 -5.73
CA GLU A 93 -12.24 -8.42 -6.46
C GLU A 93 -12.19 -9.80 -5.79
N ALA A 94 -13.12 -10.07 -4.85
CA ALA A 94 -13.17 -11.29 -4.05
C ALA A 94 -13.03 -12.57 -4.89
N ALA A 95 -13.62 -12.62 -6.10
CA ALA A 95 -13.53 -13.78 -6.98
C ALA A 95 -12.09 -14.06 -7.43
N ARG A 96 -11.36 -13.03 -7.89
CA ARG A 96 -9.94 -13.19 -8.29
C ARG A 96 -9.05 -13.52 -7.10
N LEU A 97 -9.33 -12.91 -5.94
CA LEU A 97 -8.64 -13.24 -4.70
C LEU A 97 -8.81 -14.72 -4.36
N HIS A 98 -10.03 -15.26 -4.48
CA HIS A 98 -10.32 -16.68 -4.26
C HIS A 98 -9.55 -17.57 -5.25
N ASP A 99 -9.65 -17.25 -6.54
CA ASP A 99 -8.98 -18.00 -7.60
C ASP A 99 -7.47 -18.05 -7.40
N LEU A 100 -6.84 -16.94 -7.01
CA LEU A 100 -5.42 -16.92 -6.66
C LEU A 100 -5.16 -17.79 -5.42
N PHE A 101 -5.93 -17.56 -4.35
CA PHE A 101 -5.70 -18.18 -3.06
C PHE A 101 -5.73 -19.71 -3.14
N VAL A 102 -6.70 -20.29 -3.85
CA VAL A 102 -6.79 -21.76 -4.03
C VAL A 102 -5.53 -22.34 -4.69
N LEU A 103 -4.87 -21.59 -5.58
CA LEU A 103 -3.65 -22.05 -6.24
C LEU A 103 -2.42 -22.00 -5.32
N VAL A 104 -2.35 -21.00 -4.43
CA VAL A 104 -1.17 -20.74 -3.58
C VAL A 104 -1.32 -21.20 -2.13
N ASP A 105 -2.52 -21.58 -1.71
CA ASP A 105 -2.84 -22.16 -0.40
C ASP A 105 -1.93 -23.33 0.01
N PRO A 106 -1.61 -24.31 -0.88
CA PRO A 106 -0.71 -25.41 -0.53
C PRO A 106 0.78 -25.02 -0.53
N VAL A 107 1.13 -23.82 -1.00
CA VAL A 107 2.53 -23.39 -1.15
C VAL A 107 3.08 -22.92 0.19
N PRO A 108 4.17 -23.52 0.71
CA PRO A 108 4.81 -23.05 1.92
C PRO A 108 5.37 -21.63 1.77
N GLY A 109 5.15 -20.79 2.79
CA GLY A 109 5.58 -19.39 2.74
C GLY A 109 4.60 -18.45 2.04
N THR A 110 3.36 -18.92 1.79
CA THR A 110 2.23 -18.07 1.43
C THR A 110 1.65 -17.40 2.66
N ASP A 111 1.61 -16.07 2.66
CA ASP A 111 1.04 -15.23 3.71
C ASP A 111 -0.13 -14.41 3.18
N VAL A 112 -1.08 -14.09 4.06
CA VAL A 112 -2.22 -13.22 3.76
C VAL A 112 -2.23 -12.07 4.76
N LEU A 113 -2.23 -10.85 4.25
CA LEU A 113 -2.17 -9.61 5.02
C LEU A 113 -3.47 -8.84 4.88
N LEU A 114 -3.87 -8.17 5.96
CA LEU A 114 -4.97 -7.21 5.95
C LEU A 114 -4.38 -5.81 5.95
N ASP A 115 -4.68 -5.02 4.92
CA ASP A 115 -4.07 -3.68 4.73
C ASP A 115 -2.54 -3.70 4.86
N ASP A 116 -1.92 -4.69 4.20
CA ASP A 116 -0.48 -5.02 4.23
C ASP A 116 0.13 -5.30 5.60
N ARG A 117 -0.71 -5.46 6.61
CA ARG A 117 -0.25 -5.80 7.94
C ARG A 117 -0.55 -7.27 8.23
N PRO A 118 0.41 -8.00 8.81
CA PRO A 118 0.11 -9.32 9.35
C PRO A 118 -0.85 -9.13 10.52
N VAL A 119 -2.05 -9.72 10.41
CA VAL A 119 -3.02 -9.74 11.49
C VAL A 119 -3.27 -11.20 11.90
N PRO A 120 -3.62 -11.47 13.17
CA PRO A 120 -3.97 -12.82 13.58
C PRO A 120 -5.15 -13.36 12.77
N TYR A 121 -5.08 -14.64 12.39
CA TYR A 121 -6.17 -15.36 11.72
C TYR A 121 -6.62 -14.75 10.38
N THR A 122 -5.76 -14.03 9.65
CA THR A 122 -6.14 -13.52 8.30
C THR A 122 -6.65 -14.63 7.40
N ARG A 123 -5.91 -15.75 7.35
CA ARG A 123 -6.25 -16.90 6.51
C ARG A 123 -7.52 -17.61 6.99
N ASP A 124 -7.64 -17.83 8.30
CA ASP A 124 -8.68 -18.70 8.86
C ASP A 124 -10.02 -18.00 9.11
N LEU A 125 -10.02 -16.66 9.24
CA LEU A 125 -11.21 -15.88 9.54
C LEU A 125 -11.58 -14.94 8.39
N TRP A 126 -10.63 -14.11 7.95
CA TRP A 126 -10.94 -13.04 7.00
C TRP A 126 -11.27 -13.57 5.60
N LEU A 127 -10.54 -14.56 5.11
CA LEU A 127 -10.84 -15.16 3.81
C LEU A 127 -12.25 -15.79 3.78
N PRO A 128 -12.67 -16.65 4.73
CA PRO A 128 -14.05 -17.11 4.81
C PRO A 128 -15.10 -15.99 4.81
N LEU A 129 -14.84 -14.89 5.52
CA LEU A 129 -15.75 -13.73 5.52
C LEU A 129 -15.87 -13.08 4.15
N VAL A 130 -14.76 -12.95 3.41
CA VAL A 130 -14.76 -12.41 2.05
C VAL A 130 -15.44 -13.37 1.06
N TRP A 131 -15.36 -14.69 1.28
CA TRP A 131 -16.03 -15.66 0.42
C TRP A 131 -17.55 -15.55 0.44
N PHE A 132 -18.16 -15.03 1.52
CA PHE A 132 -19.61 -14.72 1.52
C PHE A 132 -20.01 -13.64 0.50
N LEU A 133 -19.06 -12.91 -0.07
CA LEU A 133 -19.31 -11.95 -1.15
C LEU A 133 -19.43 -12.65 -2.52
N LEU A 134 -18.95 -13.90 -2.64
CA LEU A 134 -19.11 -14.74 -3.82
C LEU A 134 -20.52 -15.32 -3.79
N ARG A 135 -21.43 -14.72 -4.56
CA ARG A 135 -22.81 -15.19 -4.71
C ARG A 135 -22.93 -16.18 -5.85
#